data_AF-A0A835CFH8-F1
#
_entry.id   AF-A0A835CFH8-F1
#
_cell.length_a   1.000
_cell.length_b   1.000
_cell.length_c   1.000
_cell.angle_alpha   90.00
_cell.angle_beta   90.00
_cell.angle_gamma   90.00
#
_symmetry.space_group_name_H-M   'P 1'
#
loop_
_entity.id
_entity.type
_entity.pdbx_description
1 polymer ?
#
loop_
_entity_poly.entity_id
_entity_poly.type
_entity_poly.pdbx_seq_one_letter_code
_entity_poly.pdbx_strand_id
1 'polypeptide(L)'
;MSVFVDEVEETMDLDGLEKAMCKKCLKKYKLGYGTSNLLRNANKCFFHRNDNDNVDDHLPLDQDKYREMVAKLVIKHDYPFSFVEHEGFRDLVNFLNPEAHSISRNTLKADVLKLYFKEKDHLKHCLSLVLGRISITSYLWSSISTDEYMVVIAHYIDDE
;
A
#
# COMPACT_ATOMS: atom_id res chain seq x y z
N MET A 1 39.23 -6.58 -2.22
CA MET A 1 38.39 -5.72 -3.08
C MET A 1 37.42 -6.63 -3.84
N SER A 2 36.49 -7.27 -3.13
CA SER A 2 35.64 -8.33 -3.73
C SER A 2 34.41 -8.72 -2.90
N VAL A 3 34.04 -7.98 -1.85
CA VAL A 3 32.90 -8.38 -0.96
C VAL A 3 31.64 -7.53 -1.21
N PHE A 4 31.70 -6.51 -2.07
CA PHE A 4 30.64 -5.50 -2.21
C PHE A 4 29.81 -5.60 -3.50
N VAL A 5 30.15 -6.52 -4.41
CA VAL A 5 29.48 -6.60 -5.72
C VAL A 5 28.15 -7.35 -5.62
N ASP A 6 28.04 -8.34 -4.74
CA ASP A 6 26.85 -9.19 -4.67
C ASP A 6 25.65 -8.54 -3.97
N GLU A 7 25.88 -7.46 -3.21
CA GLU A 7 24.91 -6.81 -2.33
C GLU A 7 24.33 -5.51 -2.91
N VAL A 8 24.75 -5.17 -4.12
CA VAL A 8 24.38 -3.95 -4.83
C VAL A 8 23.81 -4.33 -6.19
N GLU A 9 22.75 -3.64 -6.61
CA GLU A 9 22.12 -3.76 -7.91
C GLU A 9 22.26 -2.43 -8.66
N GLU A 10 22.63 -2.49 -9.94
CA GLU A 10 22.67 -1.29 -10.78
C GLU A 10 21.26 -0.96 -11.27
N THR A 11 20.89 0.31 -11.16
CA THR A 11 19.57 0.84 -11.49
C THR A 11 19.74 2.14 -12.26
N MET A 12 18.75 2.48 -13.08
CA MET A 12 18.72 3.75 -13.82
C MET A 12 17.63 4.64 -13.22
N ASP A 13 17.88 5.94 -13.09
CA ASP A 13 16.84 6.90 -12.72
C ASP A 13 16.09 7.45 -13.94
N LEU A 14 15.06 8.26 -13.69
CA LEU A 14 14.21 8.87 -14.73
C LEU A 14 14.97 9.82 -15.65
N ASP A 15 16.14 10.32 -15.21
CA ASP A 15 17.00 11.22 -15.96
C ASP A 15 18.10 10.47 -16.75
N GLY A 16 18.07 9.13 -16.75
CA GLY A 16 19.03 8.28 -17.45
C GLY A 16 20.40 8.17 -16.76
N LEU A 17 20.51 8.56 -15.49
CA LEU A 17 21.76 8.45 -14.73
C LEU A 17 21.84 7.08 -14.05
N GLU A 18 22.98 6.42 -14.25
CA GLU A 18 23.31 5.17 -13.59
C GLU A 18 23.46 5.36 -12.08
N LYS A 19 22.77 4.52 -11.32
CA LYS A 19 22.80 4.48 -9.85
C LYS A 19 23.06 3.07 -9.36
N ALA A 20 23.80 2.97 -8.28
CA ALA A 20 23.91 1.74 -7.50
C ALA A 20 22.84 1.73 -6.40
N MET A 21 22.13 0.63 -6.23
CA MET A 21 21.12 0.43 -5.21
C MET A 21 21.57 -0.70 -4.28
N CYS A 22 21.51 -0.49 -2.96
CA CYS A 22 21.73 -1.60 -2.03
C CYS A 22 20.54 -2.57 -2.10
N LYS A 23 20.77 -3.86 -2.34
CA LYS A 23 19.70 -4.87 -2.45
C LYS A 23 18.90 -5.06 -1.16
N LYS A 24 19.48 -4.69 -0.01
CA LYS A 24 18.83 -4.86 1.28
C LYS A 24 18.05 -3.63 1.75
N CYS A 25 18.68 -2.45 1.78
CA CYS A 25 18.01 -1.21 2.21
C CYS A 25 17.38 -0.39 1.08
N LEU A 26 17.54 -0.82 -0.18
CA LEU A 26 17.00 -0.19 -1.38
C LEU A 26 17.45 1.27 -1.61
N LYS A 27 18.44 1.73 -0.84
CA LYS A 27 18.97 3.09 -0.96
C LYS A 27 19.82 3.21 -2.22
N LYS A 28 19.55 4.26 -3.01
CA LYS A 28 20.18 4.54 -4.30
C LYS A 28 21.33 5.54 -4.15
N TYR A 29 22.40 5.33 -4.91
CA TYR A 29 23.63 6.10 -4.89
C TYR A 29 24.02 6.46 -6.31
N LYS A 30 24.43 7.71 -6.52
CA LYS A 30 24.99 8.14 -7.80
C LYS A 30 26.31 7.41 -8.04
N LEU A 31 26.46 6.83 -9.22
CA LEU A 31 27.75 6.30 -9.66
C LEU A 31 28.62 7.46 -10.14
N GLY A 32 29.81 7.60 -9.55
CA GLY A 32 30.70 8.72 -9.84
C GLY A 32 31.93 8.75 -8.94
N TYR A 33 33.07 8.33 -9.52
CA TYR A 33 34.44 8.50 -9.02
C TYR A 33 34.82 7.84 -7.67
N GLY A 34 34.09 6.82 -7.19
CA GLY A 34 34.57 5.99 -6.09
C GLY A 34 33.53 5.11 -5.42
N THR A 35 33.98 4.12 -4.64
CA THR A 35 33.13 3.21 -3.87
C THR A 35 32.85 3.69 -2.45
N SER A 36 33.45 4.81 -2.02
CA SER A 36 33.38 5.31 -0.64
C SER A 36 31.96 5.55 -0.14
N ASN A 37 31.04 6.00 -1.00
CA ASN A 37 29.63 6.21 -0.64
C ASN A 37 28.90 4.88 -0.36
N LEU A 38 29.18 3.85 -1.16
CA LEU A 38 28.63 2.51 -1.00
C LEU A 38 29.27 1.79 0.20
N LEU A 39 30.57 1.95 0.41
CA LEU A 39 31.29 1.41 1.57
C LEU A 39 30.77 2.02 2.88
N ARG A 40 30.56 3.34 2.89
CA ARG A 40 29.95 4.04 4.03
C ARG A 40 28.50 3.61 4.24
N ASN A 41 27.79 3.25 3.17
CA ASN A 41 26.46 2.67 3.29
C ASN A 41 26.49 1.27 3.89
N ALA A 42 27.32 0.32 3.46
CA ALA A 42 27.27 -1.02 4.04
C ALA A 42 27.53 -1.02 5.55
N ASN A 43 28.45 -0.16 6.03
CA ASN A 43 28.69 0.03 7.47
C ASN A 43 27.51 0.72 8.22
N LYS A 44 26.56 1.32 7.49
CA LYS A 44 25.37 2.00 8.02
C LYS A 44 24.05 1.34 7.57
N CYS A 45 24.14 0.31 6.74
CA CYS A 45 22.99 -0.35 6.18
C CYS A 45 22.47 -1.22 7.30
N PHE A 46 21.28 -0.86 7.75
CA PHE A 46 20.50 -1.58 8.76
C PHE A 46 20.61 -3.10 8.63
N PHE A 47 20.45 -3.60 7.41
CA PHE A 47 20.47 -5.04 7.09
C PHE A 47 21.87 -5.66 6.95
N HIS A 48 22.93 -4.92 7.25
CA HIS A 48 24.34 -5.37 7.26
C HIS A 48 25.03 -5.18 8.62
N ARG A 49 24.39 -4.58 9.62
CA ARG A 49 25.03 -4.31 10.91
C ARG A 49 25.00 -5.54 11.82
N ASN A 50 26.15 -5.82 12.44
CA ASN A 50 26.28 -6.82 13.49
C ASN A 50 25.46 -6.41 14.72
N ASP A 51 24.85 -7.40 15.38
CA ASP A 51 23.92 -7.33 16.54
C ASP A 51 24.35 -6.51 17.78
N ASN A 52 25.46 -5.77 17.73
CA ASN A 52 26.06 -5.11 18.90
C ASN A 52 25.88 -3.58 18.97
N ASP A 53 25.23 -2.93 17.99
CA ASP A 53 24.92 -1.50 18.08
C ASP A 53 23.53 -1.28 18.69
N ASN A 54 23.47 -0.85 19.95
CA ASN A 54 22.24 -0.39 20.62
C ASN A 54 21.73 0.93 20.00
N VAL A 55 21.14 0.87 18.82
CA VAL A 55 20.43 1.98 18.18
C VAL A 55 19.07 1.45 17.77
N ASP A 56 18.01 2.12 18.25
CA ASP A 56 16.62 1.78 17.99
C ASP A 56 16.36 1.62 16.48
N ASP A 57 16.06 0.38 16.11
CA ASP A 57 16.32 -0.20 14.80
C ASP A 57 14.97 -0.42 14.07
N HIS A 58 14.24 0.66 13.80
CA HIS A 58 12.97 0.61 13.06
C HIS A 58 12.99 1.49 11.80
N LEU A 59 12.76 0.88 10.63
CA LEU A 59 12.40 1.63 9.42
C LEU A 59 11.10 2.42 9.71
N PRO A 60 11.03 3.70 9.30
CA PRO A 60 9.84 4.51 9.53
C PRO A 60 8.64 3.88 8.83
N LEU A 61 7.53 3.75 9.56
CA LEU A 61 6.30 3.19 9.02
C LEU A 61 5.76 4.06 7.88
N ASP A 62 5.48 3.45 6.73
CA ASP A 62 4.68 4.08 5.69
C ASP A 62 3.22 4.19 6.16
N GLN A 63 2.88 5.38 6.67
CA GLN A 63 1.56 5.67 7.23
C GLN A 63 0.44 5.55 6.18
N ASP A 64 0.71 5.90 4.93
CA ASP A 64 -0.28 5.81 3.86
C ASP A 64 -0.53 4.35 3.49
N LYS A 65 0.52 3.53 3.46
CA LYS A 65 0.36 2.10 3.23
C LYS A 65 -0.38 1.41 4.37
N TYR A 66 -0.05 1.76 5.62
CA TYR A 66 -0.77 1.27 6.80
C TYR A 66 -2.27 1.58 6.71
N ARG A 67 -2.63 2.84 6.41
CA ARG A 67 -4.04 3.25 6.24
C ARG A 67 -4.75 2.51 5.12
N GLU A 68 -4.08 2.33 3.97
CA GLU A 68 -4.61 1.57 2.84
C GLU A 68 -4.92 0.10 3.24
N MET A 69 -4.02 -0.53 4.01
CA MET A 69 -4.20 -1.90 4.50
C MET A 69 -5.37 -2.01 5.48
N VAL A 70 -5.51 -1.06 6.41
CA VAL A 70 -6.63 -1.03 7.36
C VAL A 70 -7.96 -0.81 6.64
N ALA A 71 -8.00 0.08 5.64
CA ALA A 71 -9.21 0.28 4.82
C ALA A 71 -9.60 -1.00 4.07
N LYS A 72 -8.64 -1.72 3.49
CA LYS A 72 -8.89 -3.02 2.83
C LYS A 72 -9.38 -4.09 3.80
N LEU A 73 -8.82 -4.15 5.01
CA LEU A 73 -9.28 -5.06 6.08
C LEU A 73 -10.76 -4.82 6.39
N VAL A 74 -11.12 -3.55 6.61
CA VAL A 74 -12.49 -3.14 6.95
C VAL A 74 -13.47 -3.47 5.83
N ILE A 75 -13.12 -3.18 4.57
CA ILE A 75 -13.94 -3.53 3.40
C ILE A 75 -14.11 -5.06 3.29
N LYS A 76 -13.02 -5.82 3.40
CA LYS A 76 -13.02 -7.27 3.19
C LYS A 76 -13.89 -8.02 4.20
N HIS A 77 -13.97 -7.51 5.43
CA HIS A 77 -14.67 -8.15 6.53
C HIS A 77 -15.95 -7.41 6.95
N ASP A 78 -16.35 -6.39 6.18
CA ASP A 78 -17.53 -5.56 6.46
C ASP A 78 -17.56 -5.03 7.90
N TYR A 79 -16.40 -4.61 8.41
CA TYR A 79 -16.32 -4.10 9.77
C TYR A 79 -16.92 -2.69 9.88
N PRO A 80 -17.54 -2.34 11.02
CA PRO A 80 -17.92 -0.97 11.29
C PRO A 80 -16.71 -0.05 11.22
N PHE A 81 -16.86 1.17 10.69
CA PHE A 81 -15.75 2.13 10.66
C PHE A 81 -15.24 2.52 12.07
N SER A 82 -16.04 2.30 13.11
CA SER A 82 -15.62 2.50 14.51
C SER A 82 -14.57 1.48 14.97
N PHE A 83 -14.36 0.39 14.24
CA PHE A 83 -13.42 -0.68 14.56
C PHE A 83 -12.02 -0.14 14.90
N VAL A 84 -11.52 0.85 14.14
CA VAL A 84 -10.19 1.45 14.35
C VAL A 84 -10.07 2.29 15.62
N GLU A 85 -11.20 2.58 16.27
CA GLU A 85 -11.27 3.33 17.53
C GLU A 85 -11.38 2.41 18.75
N HIS A 86 -11.56 1.10 18.54
CA HIS A 86 -11.62 0.13 19.64
C HIS A 86 -10.25 0.05 20.35
N GLU A 87 -10.28 0.07 21.68
CA GLU A 87 -9.07 0.03 22.52
C GLU A 87 -8.18 -1.17 22.16
N GLY A 88 -8.74 -2.39 22.09
CA GLY A 88 -7.95 -3.58 21.74
C GLY A 88 -7.31 -3.55 20.35
N PHE A 89 -7.89 -2.85 19.37
CA PHE A 89 -7.23 -2.67 18.07
C PHE A 89 -6.08 -1.67 18.18
N ARG A 90 -6.27 -0.58 18.94
CA ARG A 90 -5.23 0.43 19.17
C ARG A 90 -4.06 -0.14 19.98
N ASP A 91 -4.34 -0.95 20.99
CA ASP A 91 -3.32 -1.64 21.79
C ASP A 91 -2.50 -2.59 20.92
N LEU A 92 -3.17 -3.36 20.05
CA LEU A 92 -2.50 -4.25 19.10
C LEU A 92 -1.58 -3.46 18.16
N VAL A 93 -2.07 -2.37 17.56
CA VAL A 93 -1.28 -1.54 16.65
C VAL A 93 -0.10 -0.90 17.38
N ASN A 94 -0.31 -0.36 18.57
CA ASN A 94 0.73 0.26 19.39
C ASN A 94 1.80 -0.75 19.84
N PHE A 95 1.40 -1.98 20.16
CA PHE A 95 2.33 -3.08 20.45
C PHE A 95 3.16 -3.46 19.22
N LEU A 96 2.55 -3.50 18.02
CA LEU A 96 3.24 -3.86 16.78
C LEU A 96 4.17 -2.76 16.29
N ASN A 97 3.74 -1.50 16.37
CA ASN A 97 4.52 -0.33 15.98
C ASN A 97 3.99 0.94 16.68
N PRO A 98 4.70 1.47 17.70
CA PRO A 98 4.30 2.69 18.41
C PRO A 98 4.25 3.96 17.53
N GLU A 99 4.97 3.97 16.41
CA GLU A 99 4.98 5.11 15.47
C GLU A 99 3.73 5.12 14.56
N ALA A 100 2.89 4.08 14.60
CA ALA A 100 1.67 4.03 13.81
C ALA A 100 0.65 5.04 14.32
N HIS A 101 0.27 5.99 13.46
CA HIS A 101 -0.72 6.99 13.85
C HIS A 101 -2.11 6.37 14.00
N SER A 102 -2.81 6.75 15.07
CA SER A 102 -4.20 6.33 15.26
C SER A 102 -5.09 6.80 14.11
N ILE A 103 -5.97 5.93 13.63
CA ILE A 103 -6.93 6.24 12.58
C ILE A 103 -8.28 6.56 13.23
N SER A 104 -8.88 7.69 12.85
CA SER A 104 -10.27 8.00 13.25
C SER A 104 -11.27 7.32 12.31
N ARG A 105 -12.50 7.11 12.78
CA ARG A 105 -13.61 6.63 11.94
C ARG A 105 -13.81 7.45 10.67
N ASN A 106 -13.69 8.78 10.78
CA ASN A 106 -13.87 9.70 9.66
C ASN A 106 -12.71 9.58 8.65
N THR A 107 -11.49 9.43 9.15
CA THR A 107 -10.30 9.20 8.33
C THR A 107 -10.43 7.89 7.56
N LEU A 108 -10.81 6.81 8.24
CA LEU A 108 -11.03 5.50 7.62
C LEU A 108 -12.14 5.56 6.56
N LYS A 109 -13.27 6.23 6.86
CA LYS A 109 -14.34 6.44 5.88
C LYS A 109 -13.84 7.17 4.63
N ALA A 110 -13.03 8.20 4.79
CA ALA A 110 -12.43 8.92 3.67
C ALA A 110 -11.50 8.02 2.85
N ASP A 111 -10.71 7.15 3.49
CA ASP A 111 -9.81 6.22 2.81
C ASP A 111 -10.56 5.13 2.05
N VAL A 112 -11.63 4.59 2.63
CA VAL A 112 -12.53 3.65 1.94
C VAL A 112 -13.18 4.30 0.72
N LEU A 113 -13.63 5.56 0.84
CA LEU A 113 -14.18 6.30 -0.31
C LEU A 113 -13.13 6.51 -1.42
N LYS A 114 -11.88 6.81 -1.07
CA LYS A 114 -10.79 6.93 -2.06
C LYS A 114 -10.56 5.61 -2.81
N LEU A 115 -10.55 4.48 -2.09
CA LEU A 115 -10.44 3.16 -2.70
C LEU A 115 -11.62 2.87 -3.63
N TYR A 116 -12.84 3.19 -3.19
CA TYR A 116 -14.05 3.04 -4.01
C TYR A 116 -13.98 3.86 -5.31
N PHE A 117 -13.61 5.15 -5.23
CA PHE A 117 -13.52 5.97 -6.45
C PHE A 117 -12.46 5.46 -7.41
N LYS A 118 -11.30 5.05 -6.89
CA LYS A 118 -10.24 4.43 -7.69
C LYS A 118 -10.74 3.16 -8.40
N GLU A 119 -11.39 2.26 -7.68
CA GLU A 119 -11.90 1.01 -8.24
C GLU A 119 -13.05 1.23 -9.22
N LYS A 120 -13.91 2.22 -8.95
CA LYS A 120 -14.98 2.61 -9.85
C LYS A 120 -14.45 3.11 -11.19
N ASP A 121 -13.42 3.95 -11.17
CA ASP A 121 -12.83 4.48 -12.40
C ASP A 121 -12.06 3.38 -13.15
N HIS A 122 -11.40 2.47 -12.44
CA HIS A 122 -10.82 1.26 -13.01
C HIS A 122 -11.88 0.40 -13.70
N LEU A 123 -12.98 0.07 -13.01
CA LEU A 123 -14.05 -0.75 -13.57
C LEU A 123 -14.72 -0.09 -14.78
N LYS A 124 -14.93 1.23 -14.76
CA LYS A 124 -15.43 1.97 -15.93
C LYS A 124 -14.49 1.83 -17.13
N HIS A 125 -13.18 1.91 -16.89
CA HIS A 125 -12.20 1.72 -17.94
C HIS A 125 -12.28 0.29 -18.50
N CYS A 126 -12.30 -0.74 -17.64
CA CYS A 126 -12.46 -2.13 -18.06
C CYS A 126 -13.73 -2.32 -18.90
N LEU A 127 -14.87 -1.80 -18.43
CA LEU A 127 -16.13 -1.88 -19.17
C LEU A 127 -16.11 -1.15 -20.51
N SER A 128 -15.33 -0.07 -20.64
CA SER A 128 -15.17 0.66 -21.92
C SER A 128 -14.36 -0.11 -22.97
N LEU A 129 -13.59 -1.12 -22.54
CA LEU A 129 -12.79 -1.97 -23.41
C LEU A 129 -13.55 -3.20 -23.89
N VAL A 130 -14.73 -3.50 -23.33
CA VAL A 130 -15.55 -4.65 -23.72
C VAL A 130 -16.00 -4.48 -25.17
N LEU A 131 -15.52 -5.38 -26.06
CA LEU A 131 -15.91 -5.42 -27.47
C LEU A 131 -17.31 -6.03 -27.67
N GLY A 132 -17.75 -6.84 -26.70
CA GLY A 132 -19.03 -7.53 -26.71
C GLY A 132 -20.23 -6.66 -26.29
N ARG A 133 -21.34 -7.33 -25.97
CA ARG A 133 -22.54 -6.67 -25.41
C ARG A 133 -22.49 -6.70 -23.89
N ILE A 134 -22.96 -5.63 -23.27
CA ILE A 134 -23.20 -5.57 -21.83
C ILE A 134 -24.70 -5.73 -21.60
N SER A 135 -25.10 -6.75 -20.84
CA SER A 135 -26.49 -6.94 -20.40
C SER A 135 -26.67 -6.29 -19.03
N ILE A 136 -27.77 -5.55 -18.84
CA ILE A 136 -28.06 -4.86 -17.58
C ILE A 136 -29.31 -5.47 -16.96
N THR A 137 -29.19 -5.94 -15.72
CA THR A 137 -30.31 -6.41 -14.91
C THR A 137 -30.56 -5.40 -13.80
N SER A 138 -31.81 -4.96 -13.63
CA SER A 138 -32.20 -4.10 -12.50
C SER A 138 -33.11 -4.87 -11.56
N TYR A 139 -32.86 -4.73 -10.26
CA TYR A 139 -33.69 -5.28 -9.19
C TYR A 139 -34.15 -4.13 -8.30
N LEU A 140 -35.45 -4.08 -8.04
CA LEU A 140 -36.09 -3.11 -7.16
C LEU A 140 -36.60 -3.84 -5.92
N TRP A 141 -36.37 -3.27 -4.75
CA TRP A 141 -37.01 -3.73 -3.52
C TRP A 141 -37.30 -2.55 -2.60
N SER A 142 -38.32 -2.70 -1.76
CA SER A 142 -38.64 -1.74 -0.70
C SER A 142 -38.23 -2.32 0.64
N SER A 143 -37.63 -1.52 1.52
CA SER A 143 -37.40 -1.93 2.90
C SER A 143 -38.69 -1.91 3.72
N ILE A 144 -38.61 -2.49 4.92
CA ILE A 144 -39.64 -2.39 5.95
C ILE A 144 -39.88 -0.92 6.37
N SER A 145 -38.87 -0.05 6.22
CA SER A 145 -38.94 1.40 6.48
C SER A 145 -39.45 2.21 5.29
N THR A 146 -40.01 1.57 4.25
CA THR A 146 -40.53 2.18 3.01
C THR A 146 -39.49 2.85 2.10
N ASP A 147 -38.21 2.65 2.36
CA ASP A 147 -37.14 3.11 1.47
C ASP A 147 -37.09 2.22 0.23
N GLU A 148 -37.01 2.82 -0.95
CA GLU A 148 -36.90 2.11 -2.23
C GLU A 148 -35.43 1.98 -2.63
N TYR A 149 -35.02 0.77 -2.99
CA TYR A 149 -33.67 0.46 -3.43
C TYR A 149 -33.71 -0.08 -4.84
N MET A 150 -32.73 0.34 -5.64
CA MET A 150 -32.47 -0.20 -6.97
C MET A 150 -31.03 -0.70 -7.03
N VAL A 151 -30.86 -1.97 -7.37
CA VAL A 151 -29.57 -2.53 -7.76
C VAL A 151 -29.53 -2.70 -9.27
N VAL A 152 -28.44 -2.23 -9.86
CA VAL A 152 -28.15 -2.40 -11.27
C VAL A 152 -26.93 -3.31 -11.39
N ILE A 153 -27.10 -4.46 -12.02
CA ILE A 153 -26.03 -5.44 -12.27
C ILE A 153 -25.72 -5.41 -13.76
N ALA A 154 -24.45 -5.22 -14.11
CA ALA A 154 -23.96 -5.35 -15.47
C ALA A 154 -23.29 -6.72 -15.64
N HIS A 155 -23.71 -7.48 -16.65
CA HIS A 155 -23.12 -8.75 -17.06
C HIS A 155 -22.42 -8.55 -18.40
N TYR A 156 -21.16 -8.95 -18.50
CA TYR A 156 -20.37 -8.89 -19.73
C TYR A 156 -19.48 -10.14 -19.83
N ILE A 157 -18.95 -10.39 -21.03
CA ILE A 157 -17.94 -11.41 -21.31
C ILE A 157 -16.63 -10.66 -21.53
N ASP A 158 -15.59 -11.02 -20.77
CA ASP A 158 -14.22 -10.55 -20.96
C ASP A 158 -13.46 -11.43 -21.95
N ASP A 159 -12.22 -11.04 -22.25
CA ASP A 159 -11.36 -11.72 -23.23
C ASP A 159 -10.56 -12.90 -22.63
N GLU A 160 -10.72 -13.19 -21.33
CA GLU A 160 -10.12 -14.34 -20.63
C GLU A 160 -11.02 -15.59 -20.67
#